data_AF-A0A099P944-F1
#
_entry.id   AF-A0A099P944-F1
#
_cell.length_a   1.000
_cell.length_b   1.000
_cell.length_c   1.000
_cell.angle_alpha   90.00
_cell.angle_beta   90.00
_cell.angle_gamma   90.00
#
_symmetry.space_group_name_H-M   'P 1'
#
loop_
_entity.id
_entity.type
_entity.pdbx_description
1 polymer ?
#
loop_
_entity_poly.entity_id
_entity_poly.type
_entity_poly.pdbx_seq_one_letter_code
_entity_poly.pdbx_strand_id
1 'polypeptide(L)'
;MKFTSLLCHTILLFVHTCFAGKTQQQSKNNETVVEINHKCIKSEYIIKTSGELAAISSCSILSGSVCIENFNSDTLYLGQIQEIHGDLIVKNSSQIIKMEAPDLSFVEGKLELNTLNSLTYISFPKLETVDALQWEVLPILTFVDLEAGIKNINSVTMADTSLTGFGGLNTETLRTLNINNNRFLEKIESTVSKITGDLLIAANADNVHVSLPNLTTVTTLTIKDTESINMENLQVVGKSADFSHNSFQKLDLSHLRSLGDTLSIIKNKNLNEVKLEKLTEVSGGLIIIDNHDLNNLDFFISLKSVGGATEFQGDIQSNHFSKLKVIKGSAILKSSNKGFDCADWMKNEVGKVVRGGKVECGSGKSNTTEILLVDEDGKSVQGGTVINDNKETGSRSGFTKQKSGATTSKLSRKMATLISIYIIGFLIQLI
;
A
#
# COMPACT_ATOMS: atom_id res chain seq x y z
N MET A 1 -32.29 38.36 -18.43
CA MET A 1 -33.26 38.99 -17.53
C MET A 1 -32.52 39.39 -16.26
N LYS A 2 -32.43 40.70 -16.01
CA LYS A 2 -31.96 41.31 -14.75
C LYS A 2 -33.06 41.19 -13.69
N PHE A 3 -32.69 41.21 -12.40
CA PHE A 3 -33.23 42.04 -11.29
C PHE A 3 -32.66 41.43 -9.97
N THR A 4 -31.59 42.00 -9.38
CA THR A 4 -31.53 42.99 -8.25
C THR A 4 -31.73 42.37 -6.87
N SER A 5 -30.79 42.42 -5.92
CA SER A 5 -30.24 43.57 -5.15
C SER A 5 -31.17 44.08 -4.03
N LEU A 6 -30.73 44.01 -2.76
CA LEU A 6 -30.69 45.12 -1.77
C LEU A 6 -30.11 44.61 -0.41
N LEU A 7 -28.93 45.09 0.02
CA LEU A 7 -28.65 46.07 1.11
C LEU A 7 -29.03 45.60 2.53
N CYS A 8 -28.17 45.53 3.57
CA CYS A 8 -27.10 46.39 4.11
C CYS A 8 -27.58 47.64 4.90
N HIS A 9 -26.96 47.85 6.09
CA HIS A 9 -26.98 49.03 6.99
C HIS A 9 -28.23 49.20 7.89
N THR A 10 -28.23 49.65 9.16
CA THR A 10 -27.24 50.22 10.11
C THR A 10 -27.92 50.46 11.49
N ILE A 11 -27.14 50.38 12.59
CA ILE A 11 -27.05 51.31 13.76
C ILE A 11 -28.34 51.79 14.48
N LEU A 12 -28.42 51.57 15.80
CA LEU A 12 -28.63 52.66 16.79
C LEU A 12 -28.30 52.24 18.25
N LEU A 13 -27.35 52.95 18.85
CA LEU A 13 -27.14 53.17 20.29
C LEU A 13 -28.12 54.26 20.78
N PHE A 14 -28.68 54.15 22.00
CA PHE A 14 -28.98 55.26 22.94
C PHE A 14 -29.37 54.65 24.31
N VAL A 15 -28.50 54.73 25.34
CA VAL A 15 -28.44 55.68 26.48
C VAL A 15 -29.33 55.35 27.69
N HIS A 16 -28.65 55.40 28.84
CA HIS A 16 -29.04 55.34 30.25
C HIS A 16 -30.42 55.89 30.67
N THR A 17 -31.03 55.16 31.61
CA THR A 17 -31.72 55.75 32.76
C THR A 17 -31.37 54.96 34.04
N CYS A 18 -30.90 55.68 35.06
CA CYS A 18 -30.74 55.22 36.43
C CYS A 18 -32.08 54.79 37.04
N PHE A 19 -32.09 53.65 37.75
CA PHE A 19 -33.03 53.44 38.85
C PHE A 19 -32.29 52.79 40.02
N ALA A 20 -32.28 53.50 41.14
CA ALA A 20 -31.81 53.01 42.42
C ALA A 20 -32.91 52.14 43.05
N GLY A 21 -32.56 50.90 43.41
CA GLY A 21 -33.44 49.99 44.15
C GLY A 21 -32.60 48.90 44.80
N LYS A 22 -32.35 49.03 46.10
CA LYS A 22 -31.72 48.01 46.93
C LYS A 22 -32.70 46.85 47.10
N THR A 23 -32.32 45.66 46.66
CA THR A 23 -32.73 44.40 47.29
C THR A 23 -31.66 43.36 47.05
N GLN A 24 -31.08 42.89 48.15
CA GLN A 24 -30.13 41.78 48.19
C GLN A 24 -30.85 40.50 47.80
N GLN A 25 -30.32 39.78 46.82
CA GLN A 25 -30.43 38.32 46.81
C GLN A 25 -29.17 37.77 46.15
N GLN A 26 -28.35 37.12 46.98
CA GLN A 26 -27.17 36.37 46.56
C GLN A 26 -27.61 35.23 45.63
N SER A 27 -27.22 35.30 44.37
CA SER A 27 -26.99 34.10 43.56
C SER A 27 -25.48 33.87 43.50
N LYS A 28 -24.99 32.91 44.29
CA LYS A 28 -23.64 32.37 44.11
C LYS A 28 -23.63 31.55 42.82
N ASN A 29 -23.36 32.18 41.69
CA ASN A 29 -22.87 31.47 40.53
C ASN A 29 -21.38 31.19 40.79
N ASN A 30 -21.08 30.01 41.32
CA ASN A 30 -19.74 29.42 41.20
C ASN A 30 -19.60 28.98 39.74
N GLU A 31 -19.33 29.94 38.84
CA GLU A 31 -18.60 29.62 37.63
C GLU A 31 -17.18 29.32 38.09
N THR A 32 -16.82 28.03 38.08
CA THR A 32 -15.43 27.60 38.08
C THR A 32 -14.78 28.22 36.84
N VAL A 33 -14.15 29.37 37.03
CA VAL A 33 -13.16 29.89 36.09
C VAL A 33 -12.10 28.81 36.01
N VAL A 34 -12.12 28.01 34.94
CA VAL A 34 -10.99 27.17 34.57
C VAL A 34 -9.84 28.15 34.39
N GLU A 35 -8.93 28.18 35.35
CA GLU A 35 -7.74 29.01 35.28
C GLU A 35 -6.94 28.52 34.08
N ILE A 36 -7.11 29.19 32.94
CA ILE A 36 -6.42 28.85 31.70
C ILE A 36 -4.95 29.12 31.96
N ASN A 37 -4.20 28.06 32.25
CA ASN A 37 -2.77 28.18 32.43
C ASN A 37 -2.16 28.51 31.07
N HIS A 38 -1.92 29.81 30.82
CA HIS A 38 -1.47 30.32 29.53
C HIS A 38 -0.21 29.64 29.00
N LYS A 39 0.61 29.02 29.88
CA LYS A 39 1.80 28.27 29.45
C LYS A 39 1.48 26.92 28.80
N CYS A 40 0.26 26.41 28.99
CA CYS A 40 -0.25 25.16 28.41
C CYS A 40 -0.99 25.40 27.09
N ILE A 41 -1.04 26.66 26.62
CA ILE A 41 -1.60 27.03 25.31
C ILE A 41 -0.53 27.73 24.48
N LYS A 42 -0.05 27.06 23.44
CA LYS A 42 0.93 27.61 22.50
C LYS A 42 0.86 26.79 21.23
N SER A 43 0.87 27.41 20.06
CA SER A 43 0.84 26.67 18.79
C SER A 43 1.90 25.57 18.68
N GLU A 44 3.10 25.84 19.21
CA GLU A 44 4.21 24.89 19.22
C GLU A 44 5.15 25.08 20.43
N TYR A 45 5.47 23.98 21.12
CA TYR A 45 6.50 23.88 22.15
C TYR A 45 7.77 23.32 21.52
N ILE A 46 8.87 24.06 21.59
CA ILE A 46 10.18 23.58 21.12
C ILE A 46 11.00 23.25 22.36
N ILE A 47 11.45 22.01 22.47
CA ILE A 47 12.12 21.48 23.65
C ILE A 47 13.45 20.87 23.22
N LYS A 48 14.54 21.37 23.80
CA LYS A 48 15.90 20.88 23.57
C LYS A 48 16.58 20.42 24.86
N THR A 49 16.03 20.84 26.00
CA THR A 49 16.60 20.58 27.32
C THR A 49 15.55 20.13 28.32
N SER A 50 15.97 19.44 29.37
CA SER A 50 15.09 19.03 30.48
C SER A 50 14.46 20.22 31.21
N GLY A 51 15.12 21.39 31.24
CA GLY A 51 14.57 22.62 31.82
C GLY A 51 13.37 23.18 31.05
N GLU A 52 13.40 23.13 29.71
CA GLU A 52 12.27 23.53 28.87
C GLU A 52 11.10 22.54 29.00
N LEU A 53 11.39 21.24 29.10
CA LEU A 53 10.38 20.23 29.38
C LEU A 53 9.72 20.44 30.76
N ALA A 54 10.52 20.78 31.79
CA ALA A 54 10.02 21.08 33.12
C ALA A 54 9.11 22.34 33.16
N ALA A 55 9.23 23.26 32.21
CA ALA A 55 8.36 24.43 32.16
C ALA A 55 6.89 24.07 31.87
N ILE A 56 6.68 22.98 31.12
CA ILE A 56 5.35 22.50 30.70
C ILE A 56 4.87 21.26 31.47
N SER A 57 5.71 20.67 32.33
CA SER A 57 5.41 19.41 33.03
C SER A 57 4.22 19.46 34.01
N SER A 58 3.78 20.66 34.40
CA SER A 58 2.58 20.83 35.23
C SER A 58 1.29 20.95 34.42
N CYS A 59 1.36 20.87 33.09
CA CYS A 59 0.20 20.87 32.21
C CYS A 59 -0.32 19.45 32.05
N SER A 60 -1.59 19.21 32.39
CA SER A 60 -2.25 17.94 32.07
C SER A 60 -2.67 17.88 30.60
N ILE A 61 -3.04 19.03 30.03
CA ILE A 61 -3.49 19.17 28.65
C ILE A 61 -2.63 20.26 28.00
N LEU A 62 -2.06 19.96 26.84
CA LEU A 62 -1.34 20.90 26.01
C LEU A 62 -2.15 21.21 24.75
N SER A 63 -2.46 22.50 24.54
CA SER A 63 -3.01 22.97 23.28
C SER A 63 -1.87 23.39 22.37
N GLY A 64 -1.68 22.65 21.27
CA GLY A 64 -0.62 22.81 20.27
C GLY A 64 0.42 21.68 20.26
N SER A 65 1.34 21.74 19.29
CA SER A 65 2.29 20.65 19.02
C SER A 65 3.52 20.71 19.92
N VAL A 66 4.09 19.57 20.27
CA VAL A 66 5.34 19.44 21.03
C VAL A 66 6.43 18.89 20.11
N CYS A 67 7.45 19.71 19.84
CA CYS A 67 8.61 19.35 19.05
C CYS A 67 9.86 19.28 19.94
N ILE A 68 10.37 18.07 20.14
CA ILE A 68 11.59 17.79 20.88
C ILE A 68 12.70 17.49 19.87
N GLU A 69 13.75 18.32 19.88
CA GLU A 69 14.84 18.21 18.92
C GLU A 69 16.20 18.44 19.57
N ASN A 70 17.21 17.64 19.19
CA ASN A 70 18.56 17.70 19.76
C ASN A 70 18.54 17.63 21.31
N PHE A 71 17.63 16.82 21.86
CA PHE A 71 17.45 16.69 23.29
C PHE A 71 18.68 16.04 23.93
N ASN A 72 19.21 16.69 24.96
CA ASN A 72 20.54 16.41 25.52
C ASN A 72 20.52 15.55 26.78
N SER A 73 19.44 14.79 27.01
CA SER A 73 19.27 13.90 28.17
C SER A 73 18.97 12.49 27.70
N ASP A 74 19.35 11.50 28.51
CA ASP A 74 19.13 10.08 28.23
C ASP A 74 17.67 9.64 28.38
N THR A 75 16.90 10.39 29.15
CA THR A 75 15.53 10.05 29.48
C THR A 75 14.63 11.22 29.13
N LEU A 76 13.61 10.94 28.32
CA LEU A 76 12.52 11.85 28.00
C LEU A 76 11.26 11.41 28.74
N TYR A 77 10.93 12.12 29.81
CA TYR A 77 9.78 11.81 30.67
C TYR A 77 8.72 12.92 30.59
N LEU A 78 7.55 12.62 30.03
CA LEU A 78 6.46 13.59 29.84
C LEU A 78 5.59 13.80 31.10
N GLY A 79 5.82 13.01 32.16
CA GLY A 79 5.15 13.20 33.45
C GLY A 79 3.63 13.08 33.37
N GLN A 80 2.94 14.13 33.83
CA GLN A 80 1.48 14.17 34.01
C GLN A 80 0.74 14.66 32.76
N ILE A 81 1.43 14.88 31.64
CA ILE A 81 0.78 15.25 30.38
C ILE A 81 -0.10 14.08 29.93
N GLN A 82 -1.40 14.32 29.85
CA GLN A 82 -2.42 13.36 29.44
C GLN A 82 -2.83 13.55 27.99
N GLU A 83 -2.93 14.80 27.54
CA GLU A 83 -3.45 15.13 26.21
C GLU A 83 -2.57 16.17 25.50
N ILE A 84 -2.27 15.93 24.22
CA ILE A 84 -1.61 16.87 23.32
C ILE A 84 -2.53 17.14 22.13
N HIS A 85 -3.12 18.33 22.06
CA HIS A 85 -3.94 18.79 20.92
C HIS A 85 -3.05 19.35 19.81
N GLY A 86 -2.25 18.47 19.23
CA GLY A 86 -1.27 18.75 18.18
C GLY A 86 -0.42 17.50 17.93
N ASP A 87 0.74 17.70 17.30
CA ASP A 87 1.71 16.64 17.06
C ASP A 87 2.64 16.46 18.27
N LEU A 88 3.12 15.24 18.51
CA LEU A 88 4.27 14.96 19.36
C LEU A 88 5.41 14.47 18.46
N ILE A 89 6.41 15.32 18.26
CA ILE A 89 7.53 15.08 17.35
C ILE A 89 8.81 15.00 18.17
N VAL A 90 9.55 13.90 18.07
CA VAL A 90 10.87 13.74 18.69
C VAL A 90 11.87 13.35 17.61
N LYS A 91 12.80 14.25 17.31
CA LYS A 91 13.76 14.06 16.21
C LYS A 91 15.19 14.40 16.59
N ASN A 92 16.15 13.83 15.88
CA ASN A 92 17.59 14.17 15.99
C ASN A 92 18.14 14.13 17.43
N SER A 93 17.56 13.31 18.30
CA SER A 93 17.84 13.30 19.74
C SER A 93 18.52 11.99 20.13
N SER A 94 19.67 11.73 19.53
CA SER A 94 20.40 10.46 19.66
C SER A 94 20.97 10.18 21.07
N GLN A 95 20.81 11.09 22.03
CA GLN A 95 21.13 10.82 23.43
C GLN A 95 19.99 10.11 24.16
N ILE A 96 18.75 10.22 23.69
CA ILE A 96 17.59 9.61 24.33
C ILE A 96 17.72 8.08 24.23
N ILE A 97 17.78 7.44 25.40
CA ILE A 97 17.78 5.99 25.59
C ILE A 97 16.37 5.50 25.92
N LYS A 98 15.60 6.30 26.67
CA LYS A 98 14.26 5.94 27.14
C LYS A 98 13.27 7.10 26.96
N MET A 99 12.06 6.76 26.54
CA MET A 99 10.93 7.68 26.47
C MET A 99 9.74 7.13 27.23
N GLU A 100 9.19 7.94 28.12
CA GLU A 100 8.14 7.54 29.05
C GLU A 100 7.06 8.63 29.13
N ALA A 101 5.81 8.24 28.90
CA ALA A 101 4.64 9.09 29.07
C ALA A 101 3.52 8.27 29.75
N PRO A 102 3.60 8.08 31.08
CA PRO A 102 2.74 7.14 31.79
C PRO A 102 1.26 7.57 31.80
N ASP A 103 0.99 8.87 31.64
CA ASP A 103 -0.34 9.44 31.67
C ASP A 103 -0.88 9.84 30.29
N LEU A 104 -0.04 9.86 29.25
CA LEU A 104 -0.42 10.29 27.90
C LEU A 104 -1.40 9.29 27.28
N SER A 105 -2.63 9.74 27.06
CA SER A 105 -3.71 8.95 26.48
C SER A 105 -4.13 9.41 25.08
N PHE A 106 -3.83 10.67 24.75
CA PHE A 106 -4.31 11.31 23.53
C PHE A 106 -3.26 12.23 22.89
N VAL A 107 -3.02 12.02 21.60
CA VAL A 107 -2.31 12.94 20.71
C VAL A 107 -3.23 13.20 19.52
N GLU A 108 -3.64 14.45 19.28
CA GLU A 108 -4.59 14.76 18.20
C GLU A 108 -3.99 14.49 16.81
N GLY A 109 -2.71 14.83 16.64
CA GLY A 109 -1.98 14.70 15.39
C GLY A 109 -1.10 13.46 15.35
N LYS A 110 0.12 13.62 14.82
CA LYS A 110 1.08 12.51 14.71
C LYS A 110 1.96 12.37 15.94
N LEU A 111 2.35 11.13 16.23
CA LEU A 111 3.49 10.78 17.07
C LEU A 111 4.65 10.37 16.15
N GLU A 112 5.59 11.29 15.95
CA GLU A 112 6.76 11.11 15.09
C GLU A 112 8.01 10.89 15.95
N LEU A 113 8.68 9.76 15.72
CA LEU A 113 9.98 9.43 16.31
C LEU A 113 10.97 9.20 15.17
N ASN A 114 11.94 10.10 15.02
CA ASN A 114 12.88 10.05 13.91
C ASN A 114 14.34 10.23 14.36
N THR A 115 15.25 9.38 13.88
CA THR A 115 16.69 9.50 14.14
C THR A 115 17.01 9.53 15.64
N LEU A 116 16.52 8.52 16.37
CA LEU A 116 16.77 8.32 17.79
C LEU A 116 17.69 7.11 18.00
N ASN A 117 18.95 7.26 17.60
CA ASN A 117 19.91 6.17 17.45
C ASN A 117 20.23 5.39 18.75
N SER A 118 19.97 5.98 19.91
CA SER A 118 20.19 5.33 21.22
C SER A 118 18.90 4.84 21.88
N LEU A 119 17.73 5.07 21.28
CA LEU A 119 16.44 4.76 21.90
C LEU A 119 16.23 3.25 21.94
N THR A 120 16.09 2.71 23.15
CA THR A 120 15.90 1.27 23.39
C THR A 120 14.52 0.94 23.96
N TYR A 121 13.85 1.94 24.56
CA TYR A 121 12.66 1.76 25.38
C TYR A 121 11.65 2.88 25.18
N ILE A 122 10.42 2.52 24.85
CA ILE A 122 9.24 3.40 24.82
C ILE A 122 8.18 2.81 25.76
N SER A 123 7.58 3.62 26.62
CA SER A 123 6.41 3.24 27.41
C SER A 123 5.35 4.34 27.41
N PHE A 124 4.24 4.05 26.72
CA PHE A 124 3.02 4.87 26.63
C PHE A 124 1.79 3.99 26.96
N PRO A 125 1.70 3.47 28.20
CA PRO A 125 0.76 2.41 28.54
C PRO A 125 -0.71 2.83 28.42
N LYS A 126 -0.99 4.14 28.48
CA LYS A 126 -2.36 4.70 28.38
C LYS A 126 -2.71 5.26 27.00
N LEU A 127 -1.80 5.24 26.03
CA LEU A 127 -2.03 5.87 24.73
C LEU A 127 -3.08 5.09 23.93
N GLU A 128 -4.26 5.71 23.73
CA GLU A 128 -5.37 5.11 23.00
C GLU A 128 -5.67 5.80 21.68
N THR A 129 -5.27 7.07 21.52
CA THR A 129 -5.60 7.88 20.34
C THR A 129 -4.40 8.64 19.82
N VAL A 130 -4.10 8.46 18.53
CA VAL A 130 -3.11 9.21 17.75
C VAL A 130 -3.49 9.14 16.27
N ASP A 131 -3.46 10.25 15.52
CA ASP A 131 -3.83 10.20 14.10
C ASP A 131 -2.84 9.37 13.27
N ALA A 132 -1.54 9.56 13.52
CA ALA A 132 -0.48 8.83 12.81
C ALA A 132 0.70 8.45 13.72
N LEU A 133 1.16 7.21 13.62
CA LEU A 133 2.47 6.77 14.13
C LEU A 133 3.49 6.80 13.00
N GLN A 134 4.58 7.54 13.18
CA GLN A 134 5.70 7.58 12.23
C GLN A 134 7.01 7.33 12.97
N TRP A 135 7.50 6.09 12.95
CA TRP A 135 8.71 5.65 13.62
C TRP A 135 9.75 5.25 12.59
N GLU A 136 10.83 6.03 12.52
CA GLU A 136 11.85 5.90 11.48
C GLU A 136 13.24 6.07 12.09
N VAL A 137 14.18 5.21 11.70
CA VAL A 137 15.58 5.27 12.16
C VAL A 137 15.65 5.16 13.69
N LEU A 138 15.21 4.02 14.21
CA LEU A 138 15.23 3.64 15.62
C LEU A 138 16.02 2.31 15.78
N PRO A 139 17.31 2.29 15.39
CA PRO A 139 18.06 1.08 15.06
C PRO A 139 18.30 0.13 16.24
N ILE A 140 18.05 0.55 17.48
CA ILE A 140 18.20 -0.29 18.67
C ILE A 140 16.94 -0.31 19.56
N LEU A 141 15.80 0.13 19.04
CA LEU A 141 14.52 0.05 19.75
C LEU A 141 14.10 -1.41 19.84
N THR A 142 14.06 -1.94 21.07
CA THR A 142 13.72 -3.35 21.33
C THR A 142 12.48 -3.51 22.20
N PHE A 143 12.07 -2.48 22.95
CA PHE A 143 10.92 -2.53 23.84
C PHE A 143 9.97 -1.37 23.62
N VAL A 144 8.69 -1.72 23.43
CA VAL A 144 7.57 -0.80 23.25
C VAL A 144 6.43 -1.29 24.12
N ASP A 145 5.96 -0.42 25.00
CA ASP A 145 4.80 -0.65 25.85
C ASP A 145 3.64 0.27 25.43
N LEU A 146 2.59 -0.36 24.91
CA LEU A 146 1.33 0.23 24.49
C LEU A 146 0.17 -0.59 25.10
N GLU A 147 0.20 -0.82 26.42
CA GLU A 147 -0.70 -1.72 27.14
C GLU A 147 -2.20 -1.53 26.82
N ALA A 148 -2.70 -0.29 26.81
CA ALA A 148 -4.10 0.01 26.47
C ALA A 148 -4.47 -0.32 25.01
N GLY A 149 -3.48 -0.35 24.13
CA GLY A 149 -3.62 -0.46 22.69
C GLY A 149 -4.21 0.79 22.04
N ILE A 150 -3.69 1.16 20.88
CA ILE A 150 -4.16 2.33 20.14
C ILE A 150 -5.44 1.97 19.39
N LYS A 151 -6.55 2.61 19.75
CA LYS A 151 -7.90 2.36 19.22
C LYS A 151 -8.22 3.27 18.05
N ASN A 152 -7.82 4.54 18.15
CA ASN A 152 -8.08 5.55 17.13
C ASN A 152 -6.75 5.92 16.46
N ILE A 153 -6.56 5.41 15.24
CA ILE A 153 -5.38 5.68 14.42
C ILE A 153 -5.71 5.53 12.94
N ASN A 154 -5.17 6.42 12.12
CA ASN A 154 -5.37 6.43 10.67
C ASN A 154 -4.13 5.95 9.90
N SER A 155 -2.92 6.18 10.37
CA SER A 155 -1.71 5.83 9.62
C SER A 155 -0.59 5.28 10.51
N VAL A 156 0.08 4.24 10.03
CA VAL A 156 1.25 3.64 10.69
C VAL A 156 2.38 3.55 9.68
N THR A 157 3.53 4.12 10.03
CA THR A 157 4.80 3.91 9.35
C THR A 157 5.85 3.49 10.38
N MET A 158 6.48 2.34 10.15
CA MET A 158 7.53 1.79 10.99
C MET A 158 8.68 1.30 10.13
N ALA A 159 9.81 2.00 10.20
CA ALA A 159 10.99 1.70 9.41
C ALA A 159 12.30 1.81 10.20
N ASP A 160 13.27 0.99 9.81
CA ASP A 160 14.63 0.99 10.37
C ASP A 160 14.65 0.82 11.90
N THR A 161 13.85 -0.12 12.42
CA THR A 161 13.79 -0.47 13.84
C THR A 161 14.42 -1.84 14.14
N SER A 162 14.71 -2.10 15.42
CA SER A 162 15.15 -3.42 15.91
C SER A 162 14.05 -4.20 16.64
N LEU A 163 12.78 -3.86 16.40
CA LEU A 163 11.65 -4.58 16.96
C LEU A 163 11.54 -5.97 16.37
N THR A 164 11.17 -6.95 17.20
CA THR A 164 10.96 -8.33 16.78
C THR A 164 9.51 -8.67 16.48
N GLY A 165 8.58 -7.87 17.00
CA GLY A 165 7.16 -7.96 16.71
C GLY A 165 6.49 -6.59 16.62
N PHE A 166 5.39 -6.54 15.88
CA PHE A 166 4.51 -5.39 15.78
C PHE A 166 3.10 -5.78 16.23
N GLY A 167 2.52 -4.98 17.13
CA GLY A 167 1.18 -5.18 17.71
C GLY A 167 0.72 -3.96 18.49
N GLY A 168 -0.34 -4.11 19.29
CA GLY A 168 -0.87 -3.01 20.11
C GLY A 168 -1.80 -2.05 19.35
N LEU A 169 -2.27 -2.42 18.16
CA LEU A 169 -3.28 -1.67 17.41
C LEU A 169 -4.63 -2.39 17.44
N ASN A 170 -5.65 -1.68 17.91
CA ASN A 170 -7.03 -2.13 18.03
C ASN A 170 -7.95 -1.24 17.18
N THR A 171 -7.64 -1.09 15.88
CA THR A 171 -8.41 -0.27 14.94
C THR A 171 -9.07 -1.13 13.87
N GLU A 172 -10.29 -0.75 13.47
CA GLU A 172 -10.99 -1.43 12.38
C GLU A 172 -10.53 -0.95 11.00
N THR A 173 -10.12 0.32 10.88
CA THR A 173 -9.77 0.95 9.60
C THR A 173 -8.46 1.71 9.72
N LEU A 174 -7.60 1.54 8.72
CA LEU A 174 -6.42 2.38 8.50
C LEU A 174 -6.52 3.04 7.12
N ARG A 175 -5.82 4.15 6.96
CA ARG A 175 -5.44 4.70 5.66
C ARG A 175 -4.15 4.06 5.18
N THR A 176 -3.14 3.95 6.04
CA THR A 176 -1.82 3.43 5.65
C THR A 176 -1.29 2.50 6.71
N LEU A 177 -0.77 1.34 6.27
CA LEU A 177 0.06 0.45 7.07
C LEU A 177 1.34 0.16 6.30
N ASN A 178 2.43 0.83 6.70
CA ASN A 178 3.72 0.71 6.06
C ASN A 178 4.76 0.21 7.08
N ILE A 179 5.18 -1.04 6.95
CA ILE A 179 6.18 -1.66 7.83
C ILE A 179 7.30 -2.19 6.94
N ASN A 180 8.45 -1.50 6.96
CA ASN A 180 9.56 -1.81 6.06
C ASN A 180 10.92 -1.67 6.70
N ASN A 181 11.95 -2.32 6.16
CA ASN A 181 13.34 -2.18 6.62
C ASN A 181 13.57 -2.54 8.11
N ASN A 182 12.76 -3.45 8.68
CA ASN A 182 12.95 -3.92 10.05
C ASN A 182 13.58 -5.32 10.06
N ARG A 183 14.91 -5.37 9.96
CA ARG A 183 15.71 -6.61 9.80
C ARG A 183 15.51 -7.71 10.85
N PHE A 184 14.93 -7.37 12.00
CA PHE A 184 14.67 -8.31 13.10
C PHE A 184 13.18 -8.57 13.34
N LEU A 185 12.29 -7.94 12.56
CA LEU A 185 10.86 -8.03 12.76
C LEU A 185 10.31 -9.32 12.15
N GLU A 186 10.12 -10.33 12.99
CA GLU A 186 9.67 -11.67 12.59
C GLU A 186 8.15 -11.81 12.60
N LYS A 187 7.42 -10.90 13.25
CA LYS A 187 5.98 -11.04 13.45
C LYS A 187 5.22 -9.73 13.28
N ILE A 188 4.23 -9.73 12.40
CA ILE A 188 3.32 -8.60 12.16
C ILE A 188 1.88 -9.10 12.29
N GLU A 189 1.17 -8.65 13.33
CA GLU A 189 -0.24 -9.00 13.55
C GLU A 189 -1.10 -7.74 13.65
N SER A 190 -2.25 -7.76 12.98
CA SER A 190 -3.25 -6.71 13.13
C SER A 190 -4.67 -7.25 12.93
N THR A 191 -5.61 -6.66 13.66
CA THR A 191 -7.05 -6.95 13.56
C THR A 191 -7.76 -6.03 12.56
N VAL A 192 -7.02 -5.16 11.86
CA VAL A 192 -7.56 -4.20 10.88
C VAL A 192 -8.41 -4.91 9.82
N SER A 193 -9.60 -4.35 9.58
CA SER A 193 -10.56 -4.90 8.62
C SER A 193 -10.50 -4.23 7.25
N LYS A 194 -10.04 -2.97 7.21
CA LYS A 194 -10.01 -2.15 6.00
C LYS A 194 -8.78 -1.24 5.96
N ILE A 195 -8.09 -1.21 4.83
CA ILE A 195 -7.02 -0.26 4.55
C ILE A 195 -7.41 0.57 3.33
N THR A 196 -7.68 1.86 3.53
CA THR A 196 -8.23 2.74 2.50
C THR A 196 -7.18 3.32 1.55
N GLY A 197 -5.90 3.20 1.89
CA GLY A 197 -4.75 3.54 1.06
C GLY A 197 -3.81 2.35 0.91
N ASP A 198 -2.55 2.53 1.30
CA ASP A 198 -1.48 1.57 1.01
C ASP A 198 -1.19 0.64 2.20
N LEU A 199 -1.12 -0.66 1.90
CA LEU A 199 -0.52 -1.69 2.73
C LEU A 199 0.82 -2.09 2.10
N LEU A 200 1.92 -1.74 2.75
CA LEU A 200 3.28 -2.09 2.35
C LEU A 200 3.97 -2.87 3.46
N ILE A 201 4.35 -4.12 3.16
CA ILE A 201 5.23 -4.94 3.99
C ILE A 201 6.40 -5.37 3.11
N ALA A 202 7.62 -4.95 3.43
CA ALA A 202 8.81 -5.23 2.61
C ALA A 202 10.10 -5.13 3.43
N ALA A 203 11.17 -5.84 3.05
CA ALA A 203 12.49 -5.71 3.68
C ALA A 203 12.48 -5.84 5.23
N ASN A 204 11.62 -6.69 5.78
CA ASN A 204 11.64 -7.04 7.21
C ASN A 204 12.53 -8.27 7.42
N ALA A 205 12.42 -8.99 8.54
CA ALA A 205 13.18 -10.22 8.71
C ALA A 205 12.81 -11.25 7.63
N ASP A 206 13.78 -12.03 7.15
CA ASP A 206 13.58 -13.02 6.08
C ASP A 206 12.51 -14.08 6.42
N ASN A 207 12.28 -14.30 7.72
CA ASN A 207 11.31 -15.22 8.31
C ASN A 207 10.03 -14.51 8.79
N VAL A 208 9.71 -13.32 8.27
CA VAL A 208 8.55 -12.56 8.77
C VAL A 208 7.24 -13.29 8.50
N HIS A 209 6.45 -13.44 9.56
CA HIS A 209 5.08 -13.95 9.54
C HIS A 209 4.08 -12.79 9.64
N VAL A 210 3.25 -12.62 8.61
CA VAL A 210 2.24 -11.56 8.52
C VAL A 210 0.84 -12.15 8.71
N SER A 211 0.09 -11.66 9.69
CA SER A 211 -1.29 -12.10 9.96
C SER A 211 -2.25 -10.92 10.00
N LEU A 212 -3.13 -10.87 9.00
CA LEU A 212 -4.18 -9.86 8.81
C LEU A 212 -5.53 -10.57 8.58
N PRO A 213 -5.98 -11.43 9.53
CA PRO A 213 -7.09 -12.36 9.30
C PRO A 213 -8.43 -11.66 9.07
N ASN A 214 -8.59 -10.42 9.55
CA ASN A 214 -9.83 -9.66 9.42
C ASN A 214 -9.85 -8.74 8.18
N LEU A 215 -8.74 -8.61 7.47
CA LEU A 215 -8.63 -7.67 6.36
C LEU A 215 -9.53 -8.12 5.21
N THR A 216 -10.57 -7.34 4.92
CA THR A 216 -11.53 -7.60 3.85
C THR A 216 -11.32 -6.70 2.64
N THR A 217 -10.79 -5.50 2.84
CA THR A 217 -10.64 -4.50 1.77
C THR A 217 -9.32 -3.75 1.92
N VAL A 218 -8.59 -3.62 0.82
CA VAL A 218 -7.38 -2.79 0.73
C VAL A 218 -7.40 -1.99 -0.58
N THR A 219 -6.89 -0.77 -0.61
CA THR A 219 -6.76 -0.03 -1.88
C THR A 219 -5.54 -0.49 -2.67
N THR A 220 -4.34 -0.38 -2.09
CA THR A 220 -3.09 -0.88 -2.71
C THR A 220 -2.41 -1.86 -1.77
N LEU A 221 -1.98 -3.01 -2.29
CA LEU A 221 -1.30 -4.05 -1.53
C LEU A 221 0.09 -4.31 -2.12
N THR A 222 1.12 -4.31 -1.29
CA THR A 222 2.48 -4.72 -1.66
C THR A 222 3.07 -5.56 -0.54
N ILE A 223 3.30 -6.84 -0.83
CA ILE A 223 3.92 -7.80 0.09
C ILE A 223 5.19 -8.34 -0.56
N LYS A 224 6.31 -8.08 0.11
CA LYS A 224 7.64 -8.51 -0.30
C LYS A 224 8.38 -9.17 0.84
N ASP A 225 9.33 -10.03 0.47
CA ASP A 225 10.30 -10.63 1.39
C ASP A 225 9.63 -11.28 2.62
N THR A 226 8.50 -11.95 2.42
CA THR A 226 7.65 -12.51 3.50
C THR A 226 7.64 -14.05 3.47
N GLU A 227 7.80 -14.69 4.63
CA GLU A 227 7.81 -16.16 4.76
C GLU A 227 6.41 -16.77 4.86
N SER A 228 5.47 -16.07 5.50
CA SER A 228 4.08 -16.53 5.51
C SER A 228 3.12 -15.36 5.61
N ILE A 229 1.96 -15.51 4.99
CA ILE A 229 0.90 -14.52 5.01
C ILE A 229 -0.46 -15.15 5.32
N ASN A 230 -1.24 -14.51 6.19
CA ASN A 230 -2.65 -14.83 6.41
C ASN A 230 -3.50 -13.60 6.10
N MET A 231 -4.25 -13.65 5.00
CA MET A 231 -5.25 -12.65 4.61
C MET A 231 -6.40 -13.30 3.85
N GLU A 232 -6.81 -14.49 4.28
CA GLU A 232 -7.79 -15.34 3.59
C GLU A 232 -9.16 -14.65 3.39
N ASN A 233 -9.49 -13.68 4.23
CA ASN A 233 -10.75 -12.93 4.20
C ASN A 233 -10.72 -11.72 3.27
N LEU A 234 -9.61 -11.47 2.56
CA LEU A 234 -9.51 -10.37 1.63
C LEU A 234 -10.50 -10.55 0.47
N GLN A 235 -11.42 -9.61 0.30
CA GLN A 235 -12.51 -9.66 -0.67
C GLN A 235 -12.29 -8.70 -1.84
N VAL A 236 -11.71 -7.53 -1.60
CA VAL A 236 -11.57 -6.48 -2.61
C VAL A 236 -10.19 -5.82 -2.51
N VAL A 237 -9.51 -5.70 -3.64
CA VAL A 237 -8.36 -4.81 -3.83
C VAL A 237 -8.79 -3.66 -4.75
N GLY A 238 -8.83 -2.44 -4.22
CA GLY A 238 -9.36 -1.27 -4.94
C GLY A 238 -8.52 -0.85 -6.15
N LYS A 239 -7.20 -1.09 -6.10
CA LYS A 239 -6.23 -0.84 -7.16
C LYS A 239 -5.38 -2.09 -7.40
N SER A 240 -4.08 -2.05 -7.10
CA SER A 240 -3.12 -3.11 -7.41
C SER A 240 -2.77 -3.96 -6.20
N ALA A 241 -2.47 -5.23 -6.45
CA ALA A 241 -1.85 -6.14 -5.49
C ALA A 241 -0.54 -6.70 -6.06
N ASP A 242 0.57 -6.45 -5.37
CA ASP A 242 1.89 -7.01 -5.68
C ASP A 242 2.32 -7.98 -4.59
N PHE A 243 2.56 -9.22 -4.99
CA PHE A 243 3.19 -10.26 -4.17
C PHE A 243 4.49 -10.64 -4.86
N SER A 244 5.60 -10.06 -4.41
CA SER A 244 6.88 -10.29 -5.07
C SER A 244 8.03 -10.66 -4.14
N HIS A 245 8.92 -11.54 -4.60
CA HIS A 245 10.12 -11.94 -3.85
C HIS A 245 9.85 -12.64 -2.51
N ASN A 246 8.68 -13.29 -2.35
CA ASN A 246 8.33 -13.98 -1.11
C ASN A 246 8.84 -15.43 -1.06
N SER A 247 8.88 -15.99 0.15
CA SER A 247 9.28 -17.37 0.43
C SER A 247 8.13 -18.25 0.93
N PHE A 248 6.90 -17.72 1.01
CA PHE A 248 5.72 -18.51 1.35
C PHE A 248 5.41 -19.59 0.31
N GLN A 249 4.91 -20.73 0.79
CA GLN A 249 4.52 -21.86 -0.07
C GLN A 249 3.10 -21.71 -0.65
N LYS A 250 2.24 -20.98 0.06
CA LYS A 250 0.82 -20.85 -0.25
C LYS A 250 0.37 -19.40 -0.20
N LEU A 251 -0.39 -18.97 -1.20
CA LEU A 251 -1.13 -17.71 -1.23
C LEU A 251 -2.63 -17.99 -1.23
N ASP A 252 -3.27 -17.87 -0.07
CA ASP A 252 -4.73 -18.07 0.08
C ASP A 252 -5.49 -16.74 -0.01
N LEU A 253 -6.10 -16.49 -1.16
CA LEU A 253 -6.97 -15.36 -1.44
C LEU A 253 -8.34 -15.84 -1.93
N SER A 254 -8.81 -16.95 -1.36
CA SER A 254 -10.05 -17.65 -1.77
C SER A 254 -11.32 -16.80 -1.65
N HIS A 255 -11.29 -15.69 -0.91
CA HIS A 255 -12.39 -14.73 -0.80
C HIS A 255 -12.29 -13.53 -1.76
N LEU A 256 -11.18 -13.34 -2.46
CA LEU A 256 -10.96 -12.19 -3.33
C LEU A 256 -11.92 -12.27 -4.53
N ARG A 257 -12.75 -11.24 -4.72
CA ARG A 257 -13.79 -11.20 -5.76
C ARG A 257 -13.40 -10.33 -6.95
N SER A 258 -12.71 -9.23 -6.69
CA SER A 258 -12.36 -8.20 -7.67
C SER A 258 -11.06 -7.49 -7.32
N LEU A 259 -10.32 -7.12 -8.35
CA LEU A 259 -9.13 -6.29 -8.27
C LEU A 259 -9.20 -5.15 -9.28
N GLY A 260 -8.93 -3.92 -8.83
CA GLY A 260 -9.08 -2.70 -9.63
C GLY A 260 -8.11 -2.60 -10.79
N ASP A 261 -6.81 -2.70 -10.52
CA ASP A 261 -5.74 -2.49 -11.49
C ASP A 261 -5.00 -3.81 -11.75
N THR A 262 -3.75 -3.94 -11.28
CA THR A 262 -2.88 -5.08 -11.63
C THR A 262 -2.73 -6.06 -10.47
N LEU A 263 -2.86 -7.35 -10.78
CA LEU A 263 -2.42 -8.44 -9.91
C LEU A 263 -1.05 -8.91 -10.38
N SER A 264 -0.04 -8.79 -9.50
CA SER A 264 1.32 -9.24 -9.75
C SER A 264 1.71 -10.33 -8.74
N ILE A 265 2.11 -11.50 -9.25
CA ILE A 265 2.67 -12.60 -8.46
C ILE A 265 4.04 -12.92 -9.07
N ILE A 266 5.11 -12.38 -8.49
CA ILE A 266 6.43 -12.33 -9.17
C ILE A 266 7.53 -12.89 -8.27
N LYS A 267 8.35 -13.83 -8.76
CA LYS A 267 9.56 -14.31 -8.06
C LYS A 267 9.30 -14.86 -6.64
N ASN A 268 8.16 -15.50 -6.41
CA ASN A 268 7.90 -16.18 -5.14
C ASN A 268 8.48 -17.60 -5.23
N LYS A 269 9.70 -17.78 -4.74
CA LYS A 269 10.55 -18.95 -5.04
C LYS A 269 9.93 -20.30 -4.63
N ASN A 270 9.22 -20.33 -3.51
CA ASN A 270 8.67 -21.55 -2.92
C ASN A 270 7.15 -21.71 -3.16
N LEU A 271 6.53 -20.74 -3.83
CA LEU A 271 5.08 -20.70 -4.01
C LEU A 271 4.64 -21.83 -4.94
N ASN A 272 3.83 -22.74 -4.42
CA ASN A 272 3.30 -23.88 -5.17
C ASN A 272 1.76 -23.99 -5.11
N GLU A 273 1.11 -23.26 -4.20
CA GLU A 273 -0.35 -23.24 -4.06
C GLU A 273 -0.88 -21.80 -4.07
N VAL A 274 -1.80 -21.50 -4.99
CA VAL A 274 -2.51 -20.21 -5.04
C VAL A 274 -4.01 -20.50 -5.06
N LYS A 275 -4.77 -19.80 -4.21
CA LYS A 275 -6.24 -19.87 -4.19
C LYS A 275 -6.87 -18.54 -4.55
N LEU A 276 -7.59 -18.52 -5.67
CA LEU A 276 -8.26 -17.33 -6.21
C LEU A 276 -9.62 -17.72 -6.82
N GLU A 277 -10.30 -18.72 -6.26
CA GLU A 277 -11.47 -19.37 -6.89
C GLU A 277 -12.67 -18.43 -7.05
N LYS A 278 -12.76 -17.38 -6.22
CA LYS A 278 -13.82 -16.36 -6.27
C LYS A 278 -13.46 -15.13 -7.09
N LEU A 279 -12.22 -15.01 -7.57
CA LEU A 279 -11.79 -13.84 -8.35
C LEU A 279 -12.52 -13.85 -9.70
N THR A 280 -13.35 -12.84 -9.94
CA THR A 280 -14.15 -12.72 -11.17
C THR A 280 -13.64 -11.69 -12.14
N GLU A 281 -12.93 -10.68 -11.66
CA GLU A 281 -12.49 -9.54 -12.46
C GLU A 281 -11.16 -8.98 -11.97
N VAL A 282 -10.28 -8.70 -12.93
CA VAL A 282 -9.08 -7.89 -12.78
C VAL A 282 -9.20 -6.75 -13.79
N SER A 283 -9.46 -5.51 -13.35
CA SER A 283 -9.76 -4.43 -14.31
C SER A 283 -8.53 -3.85 -15.01
N GLY A 284 -7.32 -4.14 -14.52
CA GLY A 284 -6.04 -3.87 -15.19
C GLY A 284 -5.32 -5.16 -15.60
N GLY A 285 -4.02 -5.28 -15.31
CA GLY A 285 -3.17 -6.37 -15.76
C GLY A 285 -3.15 -7.60 -14.86
N LEU A 286 -2.78 -8.75 -15.43
CA LEU A 286 -2.52 -9.96 -14.66
C LEU A 286 -1.13 -10.49 -15.00
N ILE A 287 -0.23 -10.45 -14.02
CA ILE A 287 1.21 -10.72 -14.19
C ILE A 287 1.63 -11.86 -13.26
N ILE A 288 2.11 -12.96 -13.83
CA ILE A 288 2.67 -14.09 -13.07
C ILE A 288 4.02 -14.45 -13.68
N ILE A 289 5.11 -14.08 -13.00
CA ILE A 289 6.46 -14.17 -13.55
C ILE A 289 7.41 -14.85 -12.57
N ASP A 290 8.16 -15.84 -13.07
CA ASP A 290 9.31 -16.46 -12.40
C ASP A 290 9.00 -17.05 -11.00
N ASN A 291 7.80 -17.62 -10.80
CA ASN A 291 7.48 -18.41 -9.61
C ASN A 291 7.91 -19.86 -9.85
N HIS A 292 9.03 -20.29 -9.27
CA HIS A 292 9.72 -21.53 -9.67
C HIS A 292 8.87 -22.79 -9.48
N ASP A 293 8.23 -22.92 -8.32
CA ASP A 293 7.45 -24.10 -7.95
C ASP A 293 5.97 -24.01 -8.39
N LEU A 294 5.56 -22.89 -9.01
CA LEU A 294 4.19 -22.67 -9.49
C LEU A 294 4.08 -23.04 -10.98
N ASN A 295 4.02 -24.34 -11.27
CA ASN A 295 4.02 -24.82 -12.65
C ASN A 295 2.62 -24.85 -13.30
N ASN A 296 1.54 -24.82 -12.52
CA ASN A 296 0.16 -24.91 -13.02
C ASN A 296 -0.65 -23.68 -12.59
N LEU A 297 -1.33 -23.03 -13.53
CA LEU A 297 -2.11 -21.80 -13.29
C LEU A 297 -3.63 -22.03 -13.41
N ASP A 298 -4.14 -23.09 -12.76
CA ASP A 298 -5.53 -23.56 -12.89
C ASP A 298 -6.47 -23.02 -11.79
N PHE A 299 -6.04 -22.02 -11.04
CA PHE A 299 -6.76 -21.46 -9.89
C PHE A 299 -7.75 -20.33 -10.25
N PHE A 300 -7.79 -19.88 -11.51
CA PHE A 300 -8.68 -18.81 -11.99
C PHE A 300 -10.07 -19.32 -12.44
N ILE A 301 -10.70 -20.19 -11.64
CA ILE A 301 -11.94 -20.92 -12.01
C ILE A 301 -13.13 -19.97 -12.24
N SER A 302 -13.15 -18.80 -11.60
CA SER A 302 -14.24 -17.83 -11.73
C SER A 302 -13.90 -16.58 -12.53
N LEU A 303 -12.66 -16.45 -13.03
CA LEU A 303 -12.20 -15.24 -13.71
C LEU A 303 -12.94 -15.07 -15.04
N LYS A 304 -13.60 -13.93 -15.22
CA LYS A 304 -14.41 -13.60 -16.41
C LYS A 304 -13.76 -12.56 -17.30
N SER A 305 -13.01 -11.63 -16.73
CA SER A 305 -12.42 -10.52 -17.45
C SER A 305 -11.08 -10.08 -16.90
N VAL A 306 -10.17 -9.75 -17.82
CA VAL A 306 -8.95 -8.97 -17.57
C VAL A 306 -9.04 -7.69 -18.41
N GLY A 307 -9.01 -6.52 -17.77
CA GLY A 307 -9.18 -5.23 -18.44
C GLY A 307 -7.90 -4.68 -19.07
N GLY A 308 -6.74 -5.27 -18.76
CA GLY A 308 -5.44 -4.98 -19.37
C GLY A 308 -4.84 -6.22 -20.05
N ALA A 309 -3.51 -6.31 -20.04
CA ALA A 309 -2.76 -7.44 -20.58
C ALA A 309 -2.54 -8.55 -19.54
N THR A 310 -2.40 -9.78 -20.01
CA THR A 310 -1.88 -10.90 -19.21
C THR A 310 -0.45 -11.20 -19.60
N GLU A 311 0.43 -11.37 -18.63
CA GLU A 311 1.82 -11.78 -18.86
C GLU A 311 2.20 -12.93 -17.92
N PHE A 312 2.54 -14.06 -18.53
CA PHE A 312 2.94 -15.28 -17.85
C PHE A 312 4.33 -15.71 -18.27
N GLN A 313 5.24 -15.90 -17.31
CA GLN A 313 6.61 -16.34 -17.58
C GLN A 313 7.10 -17.30 -16.49
N GLY A 314 7.75 -18.39 -16.89
CA GLY A 314 8.34 -19.37 -15.96
C GLY A 314 8.34 -20.80 -16.51
N ASP A 315 8.52 -21.81 -15.65
CA ASP A 315 8.37 -23.23 -16.01
C ASP A 315 6.89 -23.65 -15.95
N ILE A 316 6.06 -22.99 -16.76
CA ILE A 316 4.61 -23.20 -16.77
C ILE A 316 4.30 -24.43 -17.62
N GLN A 317 3.64 -25.42 -17.02
CA GLN A 317 3.19 -26.65 -17.67
C GLN A 317 1.78 -26.51 -18.26
N SER A 318 0.88 -25.84 -17.53
CA SER A 318 -0.48 -25.56 -18.00
C SER A 318 -1.07 -24.33 -17.32
N ASN A 319 -2.10 -23.78 -17.96
CA ASN A 319 -3.03 -22.83 -17.37
C ASN A 319 -4.41 -23.07 -17.98
N HIS A 320 -5.46 -22.85 -17.19
CA HIS A 320 -6.83 -23.03 -17.67
C HIS A 320 -7.76 -21.89 -17.22
N PHE A 321 -8.47 -21.32 -18.19
CA PHE A 321 -9.37 -20.18 -18.00
C PHE A 321 -10.82 -20.50 -18.36
N SER A 322 -11.43 -21.43 -17.62
CA SER A 322 -12.77 -21.99 -17.93
C SER A 322 -13.90 -20.96 -18.17
N LYS A 323 -13.87 -19.80 -17.49
CA LYS A 323 -14.93 -18.78 -17.55
C LYS A 323 -14.48 -17.46 -18.17
N LEU A 324 -13.23 -17.36 -18.61
CA LEU A 324 -12.68 -16.12 -19.15
C LEU A 324 -13.38 -15.80 -20.47
N LYS A 325 -13.87 -14.56 -20.57
CA LYS A 325 -14.62 -14.09 -21.74
C LYS A 325 -13.86 -13.02 -22.51
N VAL A 326 -13.06 -12.22 -21.81
CA VAL A 326 -12.38 -11.09 -22.41
C VAL A 326 -11.05 -10.79 -21.73
N ILE A 327 -10.04 -10.51 -22.56
CA ILE A 327 -8.80 -9.82 -22.21
C ILE A 327 -8.75 -8.59 -23.11
N LYS A 328 -8.80 -7.38 -22.56
CA LYS A 328 -8.82 -6.13 -23.37
C LYS A 328 -7.43 -5.65 -23.81
N GLY A 329 -6.38 -6.39 -23.46
CA GLY A 329 -5.01 -6.16 -23.89
C GLY A 329 -4.39 -7.41 -24.51
N SER A 330 -3.06 -7.48 -24.49
CA SER A 330 -2.33 -8.63 -25.03
C SER A 330 -2.34 -9.82 -24.07
N ALA A 331 -2.26 -11.03 -24.60
CA ALA A 331 -1.98 -12.23 -23.84
C ALA A 331 -0.58 -12.74 -24.20
N ILE A 332 0.34 -12.71 -23.24
CA ILE A 332 1.74 -13.08 -23.44
C ILE A 332 2.06 -14.25 -22.51
N LEU A 333 2.57 -15.34 -23.08
CA LEU A 333 3.05 -16.50 -22.33
C LEU A 333 4.44 -16.90 -22.82
N LYS A 334 5.40 -17.01 -21.90
CA LYS A 334 6.77 -17.44 -22.14
C LYS A 334 7.13 -18.56 -21.17
N SER A 335 6.86 -19.80 -21.58
CA SER A 335 7.18 -20.98 -20.79
C SER A 335 8.59 -21.50 -21.10
N SER A 336 9.38 -21.87 -20.10
CA SER A 336 10.61 -22.65 -20.29
C SER A 336 10.34 -24.15 -20.45
N ASN A 337 9.10 -24.59 -20.22
CA ASN A 337 8.71 -25.99 -20.26
C ASN A 337 8.70 -26.53 -21.71
N LYS A 338 9.33 -27.70 -21.91
CA LYS A 338 9.40 -28.36 -23.22
C LYS A 338 8.09 -29.05 -23.64
N GLY A 339 7.20 -29.30 -22.68
CA GLY A 339 5.89 -29.92 -22.89
C GLY A 339 4.79 -28.92 -23.23
N PHE A 340 5.01 -27.61 -23.01
CA PHE A 340 3.96 -26.61 -23.21
C PHE A 340 3.58 -26.44 -24.68
N ASP A 341 2.29 -26.58 -24.99
CA ASP A 341 1.74 -26.49 -26.34
C ASP A 341 1.15 -25.11 -26.62
N CYS A 342 1.96 -24.25 -27.25
CA CYS A 342 1.53 -22.90 -27.65
C CYS A 342 0.35 -22.90 -28.62
N ALA A 343 0.30 -23.85 -29.56
CA ALA A 343 -0.76 -23.88 -30.55
C ALA A 343 -2.11 -24.20 -29.90
N ASP A 344 -2.12 -25.13 -28.95
CA ASP A 344 -3.30 -25.44 -28.15
C ASP A 344 -3.74 -24.25 -27.30
N TRP A 345 -2.81 -23.67 -26.52
CA TRP A 345 -3.09 -22.52 -25.66
C TRP A 345 -3.64 -21.31 -26.45
N MET A 346 -2.99 -20.94 -27.56
CA MET A 346 -3.43 -19.83 -28.40
C MET A 346 -4.81 -20.08 -29.00
N LYS A 347 -5.14 -21.32 -29.39
CA LYS A 347 -6.41 -21.64 -30.04
C LYS A 347 -7.57 -21.81 -29.06
N ASN A 348 -7.31 -22.46 -27.93
CA ASN A 348 -8.34 -22.96 -27.03
C ASN A 348 -8.50 -22.13 -25.76
N GLU A 349 -7.43 -21.51 -25.25
CA GLU A 349 -7.48 -20.72 -24.01
C GLU A 349 -7.67 -19.22 -24.27
N VAL A 350 -6.83 -18.59 -25.11
CA VAL A 350 -6.79 -17.11 -25.19
C VAL A 350 -7.24 -16.50 -26.52
N GLY A 351 -7.11 -17.21 -27.65
CA GLY A 351 -7.29 -16.61 -28.98
C GLY A 351 -8.69 -16.08 -29.27
N LYS A 352 -9.71 -16.58 -28.57
CA LYS A 352 -11.11 -16.13 -28.73
C LYS A 352 -11.52 -15.04 -27.74
N VAL A 353 -10.71 -14.78 -26.72
CA VAL A 353 -11.05 -13.85 -25.63
C VAL A 353 -10.25 -12.55 -25.69
N VAL A 354 -9.09 -12.52 -26.35
CA VAL A 354 -8.32 -11.29 -26.55
C VAL A 354 -9.06 -10.30 -27.46
N ARG A 355 -9.06 -9.03 -27.09
CA ARG A 355 -9.64 -7.89 -27.82
C ARG A 355 -8.64 -6.74 -27.81
N GLY A 356 -8.12 -6.36 -28.97
CA GLY A 356 -7.21 -5.22 -29.11
C GLY A 356 -5.79 -5.46 -28.60
N GLY A 357 -4.98 -6.21 -29.35
CA GLY A 357 -3.58 -6.46 -28.98
C GLY A 357 -2.94 -7.61 -29.74
N LYS A 358 -2.15 -8.42 -29.03
CA LYS A 358 -1.56 -9.65 -29.57
C LYS A 358 -1.71 -10.82 -28.61
N VAL A 359 -1.76 -12.02 -29.17
CA VAL A 359 -1.46 -13.26 -28.47
C VAL A 359 -0.03 -13.64 -28.83
N GLU A 360 0.83 -13.79 -27.82
CA GLU A 360 2.23 -14.17 -27.97
C GLU A 360 2.49 -15.40 -27.10
N CYS A 361 3.01 -16.47 -27.71
CA CYS A 361 3.38 -17.68 -26.99
C CYS A 361 4.77 -18.17 -27.40
N GLY A 362 5.65 -18.30 -26.41
CA GLY A 362 6.91 -19.01 -26.53
C GLY A 362 6.95 -20.17 -25.53
N SER A 363 7.48 -21.32 -25.95
CA SER A 363 7.72 -22.46 -25.06
C SER A 363 9.12 -23.05 -25.25
N GLY A 364 9.62 -23.77 -24.24
CA GLY A 364 10.88 -24.51 -24.32
C GLY A 364 10.90 -25.62 -25.39
N LYS A 365 9.75 -25.91 -26.01
CA LYS A 365 9.59 -26.85 -27.13
C LYS A 365 10.16 -26.29 -28.44
N SER A 366 10.19 -24.97 -28.61
CA SER A 366 10.57 -24.31 -29.86
C SER A 366 11.55 -23.16 -29.63
N ASN A 367 12.45 -22.95 -30.59
CA ASN A 367 13.31 -21.75 -30.64
C ASN A 367 12.57 -20.54 -31.23
N THR A 368 11.25 -20.64 -31.40
CA THR A 368 10.45 -19.58 -31.99
C THR A 368 9.27 -19.22 -31.11
N THR A 369 8.94 -17.94 -31.09
CA THR A 369 7.74 -17.39 -30.47
C THR A 369 6.65 -17.21 -31.52
N GLU A 370 5.47 -17.75 -31.25
CA GLU A 370 4.27 -17.60 -32.06
C GLU A 370 3.56 -16.30 -31.71
N ILE A 371 3.12 -15.55 -32.73
CA ILE A 371 2.46 -14.26 -32.55
C ILE A 371 1.20 -14.21 -33.42
N LEU A 372 0.10 -13.77 -32.82
CA LEU A 372 -1.17 -13.49 -33.48
C LEU A 372 -1.62 -12.06 -33.11
N LEU A 373 -1.76 -11.19 -34.10
CA LEU A 373 -2.36 -9.86 -33.92
C LEU A 373 -3.88 -9.95 -33.96
N VAL A 374 -4.54 -9.30 -33.01
CA VAL A 374 -5.99 -9.36 -32.80
C VAL A 374 -6.53 -7.93 -32.72
N ASP A 375 -7.55 -7.63 -33.52
CA ASP A 375 -8.23 -6.32 -33.48
C ASP A 375 -9.18 -6.18 -32.27
N GLU A 376 -9.83 -5.02 -32.15
CA GLU A 376 -10.76 -4.72 -31.07
C GLU A 376 -12.03 -5.60 -31.09
N ASP A 377 -12.41 -6.13 -32.25
CA ASP A 377 -13.54 -7.06 -32.40
C ASP A 377 -13.16 -8.51 -32.00
N GLY A 378 -11.87 -8.79 -31.80
CA GLY A 378 -11.38 -10.14 -31.53
C GLY A 378 -11.08 -10.95 -32.80
N LYS A 379 -10.98 -10.31 -33.97
CA LYS A 379 -10.61 -10.98 -35.22
C LYS A 379 -9.11 -10.99 -35.39
N SER A 380 -8.59 -12.14 -35.82
CA SER A 380 -7.20 -12.31 -36.21
C SER A 380 -6.88 -11.49 -37.46
N VAL A 381 -5.96 -10.53 -37.32
CA VAL A 381 -5.54 -9.65 -38.44
C VAL A 381 -4.31 -10.22 -39.14
N GLN A 382 -3.35 -10.75 -38.38
CA GLN A 382 -2.09 -11.27 -38.91
C GLN A 382 -1.43 -12.27 -37.94
N GLY A 383 -0.93 -13.38 -38.45
CA GLY A 383 -0.11 -14.34 -37.71
C GLY A 383 1.36 -14.32 -38.15
N GLY A 384 2.27 -14.70 -37.27
CA GLY A 384 3.69 -14.80 -37.55
C GLY A 384 4.47 -15.59 -36.49
N THR A 385 5.73 -15.86 -36.80
CA THR A 385 6.66 -16.57 -35.94
C THR A 385 7.96 -15.78 -35.88
N VAL A 386 8.50 -15.57 -34.68
CA VAL A 386 9.76 -14.85 -34.44
C VAL A 386 10.78 -15.81 -33.86
N ILE A 387 12.01 -15.82 -34.38
CA ILE A 387 13.10 -16.65 -33.86
C ILE A 387 13.65 -16.02 -32.58
N ASN A 388 13.80 -16.83 -31.53
CA ASN A 388 14.37 -16.43 -30.25
C ASN A 388 15.90 -16.48 -30.37
N ASP A 389 16.51 -15.41 -30.90
CA ASP A 389 17.97 -15.31 -31.00
C ASP A 389 18.58 -15.01 -29.63
N ASN A 390 19.04 -16.05 -28.93
CA ASN A 390 19.88 -15.94 -27.71
C ASN A 390 21.34 -15.58 -28.06
N LYS A 391 21.55 -14.44 -28.73
CA LYS A 391 22.88 -13.81 -28.84
C LYS A 391 22.74 -12.31 -28.81
N GLU A 392 23.38 -11.68 -27.82
CA GLU A 392 23.79 -10.27 -27.93
C GLU A 392 24.59 -10.10 -29.23
N THR A 393 23.99 -9.45 -30.22
CA THR A 393 24.62 -8.58 -31.24
C THR A 393 23.54 -8.06 -32.19
N GLY A 394 23.67 -6.80 -32.60
CA GLY A 394 22.55 -5.97 -33.07
C GLY A 394 21.92 -6.28 -34.43
N SER A 395 20.70 -5.72 -34.57
CA SER A 395 19.96 -5.38 -35.80
C SER A 395 19.62 -6.45 -36.83
N ARG A 396 18.36 -6.93 -36.82
CA ARG A 396 17.31 -6.72 -37.86
C ARG A 396 16.19 -7.76 -37.69
N SER A 397 14.95 -7.31 -37.48
CA SER A 397 13.76 -8.16 -37.41
C SER A 397 13.39 -8.73 -38.79
N GLY A 398 13.64 -10.03 -38.99
CA GLY A 398 13.19 -10.79 -40.15
C GLY A 398 11.86 -11.49 -39.88
N PHE A 399 10.78 -11.02 -40.48
CA PHE A 399 9.51 -11.76 -40.54
C PHE A 399 9.62 -12.88 -41.58
N THR A 400 9.51 -14.14 -41.17
CA THR A 400 9.40 -15.27 -42.10
C THR A 400 7.94 -15.55 -42.39
N LYS A 401 7.45 -15.14 -43.58
CA LYS A 401 6.08 -15.44 -44.05
C LYS A 401 5.97 -16.89 -44.50
N GLN A 402 5.05 -17.64 -43.90
CA GLN A 402 4.60 -18.93 -44.42
C GLN A 402 3.67 -18.70 -45.63
N LYS A 403 3.96 -19.34 -46.77
CA LYS A 403 3.18 -19.23 -48.00
C LYS A 403 1.84 -19.96 -47.86
N SER A 404 0.73 -19.24 -48.06
CA SER A 404 -0.56 -19.81 -48.46
C SER A 404 -1.04 -19.16 -49.77
N GLY A 405 -1.67 -19.97 -50.63
CA GLY A 405 -1.91 -19.69 -52.03
C GLY A 405 -2.74 -18.44 -52.31
N ALA A 406 -2.38 -17.77 -53.40
CA ALA A 406 -2.99 -16.53 -53.86
C ALA A 406 -4.42 -16.73 -54.38
N THR A 407 -5.35 -15.92 -53.89
CA THR A 407 -6.43 -15.36 -54.70
C THR A 407 -6.42 -13.85 -54.52
N THR A 408 -6.33 -13.15 -55.64
CA THR A 408 -6.13 -11.71 -55.75
C THR A 408 -7.41 -10.94 -55.48
N SER A 409 -7.37 -9.94 -54.59
CA SER A 409 -8.23 -8.77 -54.69
C SER A 409 -7.45 -7.51 -54.31
N LYS A 410 -7.48 -6.53 -55.23
CA LYS A 410 -6.91 -5.20 -55.08
C LYS A 410 -7.75 -4.42 -54.08
N LEU A 411 -7.15 -3.77 -53.07
CA LEU A 411 -7.67 -2.50 -52.58
C LEU A 411 -6.62 -1.65 -51.85
N SER A 412 -6.37 -0.48 -52.45
CA SER A 412 -6.13 0.83 -51.83
C SER A 412 -5.01 1.00 -50.79
N ARG A 413 -3.88 1.53 -51.28
CA ARG A 413 -2.91 2.34 -50.52
C ARG A 413 -3.61 3.48 -49.76
N LYS A 414 -3.47 3.51 -48.44
CA LYS A 414 -3.29 4.72 -47.60
C LYS A 414 -2.92 4.28 -46.18
N MET A 415 -2.18 5.14 -45.49
CA MET A 415 -1.56 4.98 -44.16
C MET A 415 -0.27 4.16 -44.11
N ALA A 416 0.79 4.76 -44.65
CA ALA A 416 2.10 4.67 -44.02
C ALA A 416 2.27 5.92 -43.17
N THR A 417 2.36 5.79 -41.85
CA THR A 417 3.24 6.59 -40.96
C THR A 417 3.06 6.20 -39.49
N LEU A 418 4.20 6.18 -38.79
CA LEU A 418 4.40 6.18 -37.33
C LEU A 418 4.25 4.84 -36.63
N ILE A 419 5.38 4.26 -36.23
CA ILE A 419 5.76 3.98 -34.82
C ILE A 419 7.20 3.45 -34.85
N SER A 420 8.13 4.25 -34.33
CA SER A 420 9.44 3.81 -33.91
C SER A 420 9.95 4.80 -32.86
N ILE A 421 10.55 4.26 -31.81
CA ILE A 421 11.09 4.91 -30.60
C ILE A 421 10.07 4.90 -29.45
N TYR A 422 10.19 3.88 -28.58
CA TYR A 422 10.27 4.03 -27.12
C TYR A 422 10.50 2.63 -26.50
N ILE A 423 11.74 2.14 -26.57
CA ILE A 423 12.28 1.15 -25.64
C ILE A 423 13.73 1.57 -25.41
N ILE A 424 13.98 2.12 -24.23
CA ILE A 424 15.20 2.07 -23.41
C ILE A 424 15.02 3.16 -22.36
N GLY A 425 15.02 2.74 -21.09
CA GLY A 425 15.05 3.65 -19.95
C GLY A 425 13.90 3.43 -19.00
N PHE A 426 13.94 2.35 -18.21
CA PHE A 426 13.56 2.37 -16.80
C PHE A 426 13.99 1.06 -16.14
N LEU A 427 15.31 0.89 -15.98
CA LEU A 427 15.88 -0.04 -15.03
C LEU A 427 17.30 0.45 -14.75
N ILE A 428 17.36 1.50 -13.92
CA ILE A 428 18.42 1.91 -12.98
C ILE A 428 17.87 3.24 -12.42
N GLN A 429 17.06 3.12 -11.37
CA GLN A 429 16.91 4.10 -10.30
C GLN A 429 15.88 3.55 -9.34
N LEU A 430 16.38 2.84 -8.33
CA LEU A 430 16.05 3.00 -6.91
C LEU A 430 16.60 1.78 -6.19
N ILE A 431 17.66 2.04 -5.42
CA ILE A 431 18.06 1.42 -4.16
C ILE A 431 18.30 -0.09 -4.17
#